data_AF-A0A838ZIQ5-F1
#
_entry.id   AF-A0A838ZIQ5-F1
#
_cell.length_a   1.000
_cell.length_b   1.000
_cell.length_c   1.000
_cell.angle_alpha   90.00
_cell.angle_beta   90.00
_cell.angle_gamma   90.00
#
_symmetry.space_group_name_H-M   'P 1'
#
loop_
_entity.id
_entity.type
_entity.pdbx_description
1 polymer ?
#
loop_
_entity_poly.entity_id
_entity_poly.type
_entity_poly.pdbx_seq_one_letter_code
_entity_poly.pdbx_strand_id
1 'polypeptide(L)'
;MSIYFSILISLLATITIAQSGVGVFPKFDSIHEKNIKIYTYKNSKVVIFPKEYDLGKFEDSIQFFTPTFEIVEKVLGRVERKNFKMWKENYNWFYRPNKDMDKLIKRQLREEKKYSIEEFEKIAGKPTTIIQIFGGQMEGEKYLSIQLLDFSSDPYNLQPIALKSYIDGWHGWFETNRKIIIYNLDERNVMGSWEIE
;
A
#
# COMPACT_ATOMS: atom_id res chain seq x y z
N MET A 1 -26.54 -25.46 -32.82
CA MET A 1 -25.21 -26.09 -32.68
C MET A 1 -24.27 -25.04 -32.12
N SER A 2 -23.87 -25.26 -30.86
CA SER A 2 -22.92 -24.55 -30.00
C SER A 2 -22.58 -23.07 -30.26
N ILE A 3 -23.26 -22.21 -29.49
CA ILE A 3 -22.63 -21.09 -28.77
C ILE A 3 -21.73 -21.72 -27.66
N TYR A 4 -20.76 -20.98 -27.12
CA TYR A 4 -19.76 -21.38 -26.09
C TYR A 4 -18.44 -21.99 -26.60
N PHE A 5 -17.52 -21.15 -27.12
CA PHE A 5 -16.10 -21.52 -27.16
C PHE A 5 -15.12 -20.34 -27.05
N SER A 6 -15.45 -19.29 -26.28
CA SER A 6 -14.54 -18.14 -26.10
C SER A 6 -14.49 -17.55 -24.68
N ILE A 7 -15.07 -18.21 -23.68
CA ILE A 7 -14.99 -17.76 -22.27
C ILE A 7 -14.02 -18.64 -21.44
N LEU A 8 -13.33 -19.61 -22.07
CA LEU A 8 -12.55 -20.63 -21.35
C LEU A 8 -11.03 -20.36 -21.25
N ILE A 9 -10.54 -19.15 -21.54
CA ILE A 9 -9.09 -18.84 -21.49
C ILE A 9 -8.73 -17.63 -20.60
N SER A 10 -9.69 -16.84 -20.12
CA SER A 10 -9.43 -15.76 -19.14
C SER A 10 -9.62 -16.18 -17.67
N LEU A 11 -9.90 -17.47 -17.41
CA LEU A 11 -10.11 -18.02 -16.06
C LEU A 11 -8.88 -18.75 -15.47
N LEU A 12 -7.71 -18.63 -16.09
CA LEU A 12 -6.47 -19.32 -15.68
C LEU A 12 -5.36 -18.30 -15.37
N ALA A 13 -5.52 -17.54 -14.28
CA ALA A 13 -4.42 -16.94 -13.50
C ALA A 13 -4.88 -16.13 -12.27
N THR A 14 -6.17 -16.04 -11.96
CA THR A 14 -6.56 -15.84 -10.56
C THR A 14 -6.26 -17.14 -9.83
N ILE A 15 -5.00 -17.30 -9.41
CA ILE A 15 -4.69 -18.17 -8.28
C ILE A 15 -5.34 -17.47 -7.09
N THR A 16 -6.63 -17.71 -6.93
CA THR A 16 -7.35 -17.41 -5.70
C THR A 16 -6.78 -18.39 -4.69
N ILE A 17 -5.76 -17.97 -3.94
CA ILE A 17 -5.39 -18.64 -2.69
C ILE A 17 -6.50 -18.32 -1.69
N ALA A 18 -7.70 -18.84 -1.97
CA ALA A 18 -8.94 -18.56 -1.26
C ALA A 18 -8.95 -19.16 0.16
N GLN A 19 -7.91 -19.92 0.53
CA GLN A 19 -7.78 -20.52 1.87
C GLN A 19 -6.90 -19.72 2.83
N SER A 20 -6.29 -18.58 2.45
CA SER A 20 -5.32 -17.88 3.33
C SER A 20 -5.42 -16.35 3.43
N GLY A 21 -6.55 -15.72 3.05
CA GLY A 21 -6.76 -14.28 3.32
C GLY A 21 -5.84 -13.32 2.56
N VAL A 22 -5.27 -13.78 1.45
CA VAL A 22 -4.36 -13.01 0.58
C VAL A 22 -5.10 -12.51 -0.65
N GLY A 23 -5.17 -11.18 -0.81
CA GLY A 23 -5.72 -10.55 -2.00
C GLY A 23 -4.62 -10.04 -2.92
N VAL A 24 -3.98 -10.91 -3.71
CA VAL A 24 -3.14 -10.39 -4.80
C VAL A 24 -4.09 -9.71 -5.80
N PHE A 25 -3.90 -8.42 -6.06
CA PHE A 25 -4.64 -7.71 -7.10
C PHE A 25 -3.79 -7.62 -8.37
N PRO A 26 -3.76 -8.66 -9.22
CA PRO A 26 -3.24 -8.50 -10.55
C PRO A 26 -4.26 -7.67 -11.36
N LYS A 27 -3.81 -6.56 -11.96
CA LYS A 27 -4.54 -5.96 -13.08
C LYS A 27 -3.74 -6.06 -14.39
N PHE A 28 -3.81 -7.28 -14.91
CA PHE A 28 -3.94 -7.81 -16.27
C PHE A 28 -3.52 -7.09 -17.57
N ASP A 29 -3.08 -5.83 -17.63
CA ASP A 29 -2.62 -5.26 -18.91
C ASP A 29 -1.13 -4.89 -18.88
N SER A 30 -0.33 -5.67 -19.62
CA SER A 30 1.12 -5.51 -19.85
C SER A 30 1.60 -4.10 -20.22
N ILE A 31 0.67 -3.21 -20.60
CA ILE A 31 0.91 -1.80 -20.91
C ILE A 31 1.27 -1.01 -19.65
N HIS A 32 0.72 -1.34 -18.49
CA HIS A 32 0.93 -0.60 -17.25
C HIS A 32 2.23 -1.00 -16.54
N GLU A 33 2.70 -2.24 -16.71
CA GLU A 33 3.99 -2.70 -16.18
C GLU A 33 5.16 -1.86 -16.69
N LYS A 34 5.09 -1.40 -17.95
CA LYS A 34 6.17 -0.62 -18.60
C LYS A 34 6.40 0.76 -17.96
N ASN A 35 5.41 1.29 -17.24
CA ASN A 35 5.48 2.61 -16.63
C ASN A 35 5.73 2.55 -15.12
N ILE A 36 5.83 1.35 -14.54
CA ILE A 36 6.26 1.16 -13.15
C ILE A 36 7.73 1.54 -13.05
N LYS A 37 8.04 2.46 -12.13
CA LYS A 37 9.43 2.87 -11.87
C LYS A 37 9.94 2.12 -10.66
N ILE A 38 11.09 1.46 -10.83
CA ILE A 38 11.75 0.71 -9.77
C ILE A 38 13.13 1.29 -9.53
N TYR A 39 13.47 1.56 -8.28
CA TYR A 39 14.81 1.96 -7.89
C TYR A 39 15.17 1.44 -6.50
N THR A 40 16.41 1.65 -6.07
CA THR A 40 16.87 1.26 -4.74
C THR A 40 16.90 2.48 -3.82
N TYR A 41 16.24 2.40 -2.65
CA TYR A 41 16.36 3.38 -1.57
C TYR A 41 16.99 2.69 -0.36
N LYS A 42 18.17 3.14 0.06
CA LYS A 42 19.04 2.42 0.99
C LYS A 42 19.29 0.99 0.48
N ASN A 43 18.74 -0.04 1.15
CA ASN A 43 18.83 -1.42 0.69
C ASN A 43 17.50 -1.96 0.12
N SER A 44 16.40 -1.20 0.24
CA SER A 44 15.07 -1.63 -0.21
C SER A 44 14.82 -1.31 -1.67
N LYS A 45 13.93 -2.07 -2.31
CA LYS A 45 13.39 -1.72 -3.62
C LYS A 45 12.18 -0.81 -3.45
N VAL A 46 12.15 0.29 -4.17
CA VAL A 46 10.99 1.19 -4.26
C VAL A 46 10.32 0.99 -5.59
N VAL A 47 9.00 0.83 -5.56
CA VAL A 47 8.12 0.61 -6.71
C VAL A 47 7.11 1.76 -6.74
N ILE A 48 7.22 2.63 -7.74
CA ILE A 48 6.28 3.72 -7.97
C ILE A 48 5.30 3.30 -9.06
N PHE A 49 4.02 3.23 -8.71
CA PHE A 49 2.96 2.93 -9.65
C PHE A 49 2.57 4.18 -10.46
N PRO A 50 2.29 4.02 -11.77
CA PRO A 50 1.84 5.11 -12.61
C PRO A 50 0.40 5.52 -12.27
N LYS A 51 -0.01 6.74 -12.64
CA LYS A 51 -1.38 7.24 -12.43
C LYS A 51 -2.45 6.41 -13.12
N GLU A 52 -2.09 5.73 -14.20
CA GLU A 52 -2.95 4.81 -14.94
C GLU A 52 -3.10 3.45 -14.24
N TYR A 53 -2.37 3.22 -13.15
CA TYR A 53 -2.46 1.98 -12.38
C TYR A 53 -3.83 1.88 -11.69
N ASP A 54 -4.73 1.17 -12.35
CA ASP A 54 -6.10 1.00 -11.90
C ASP A 54 -6.16 -0.03 -10.77
N LEU A 55 -6.43 0.45 -9.55
CA LEU A 55 -6.58 -0.38 -8.36
C LEU A 55 -8.00 -0.98 -8.22
N GLY A 56 -8.92 -0.69 -9.15
CA GLY A 56 -10.26 -1.28 -9.25
C GLY A 56 -11.20 -1.05 -8.06
N LYS A 57 -10.76 -0.29 -7.05
CA LYS A 57 -11.40 -0.18 -5.73
C LYS A 57 -11.57 1.26 -5.22
N PHE A 58 -11.00 2.25 -5.90
CA PHE A 58 -11.11 3.63 -5.45
C PHE A 58 -12.29 4.28 -6.15
N GLU A 59 -13.13 4.93 -5.35
CA GLU A 59 -14.27 5.71 -5.83
C GLU A 59 -13.81 6.79 -6.83
N ASP A 60 -14.72 7.26 -7.69
CA ASP A 60 -14.48 8.34 -8.67
C ASP A 60 -13.96 9.65 -8.04
N SER A 61 -13.90 9.74 -6.71
CA SER A 61 -13.41 10.87 -5.92
C SER A 61 -11.88 11.02 -5.88
N ILE A 62 -11.12 9.96 -6.22
CA ILE A 62 -9.65 9.99 -6.16
C ILE A 62 -9.05 10.11 -7.56
N GLN A 63 -8.31 11.20 -7.77
CA GLN A 63 -7.53 11.42 -8.99
C GLN A 63 -6.09 10.94 -8.78
N PHE A 64 -5.68 9.89 -9.46
CA PHE A 64 -4.32 9.39 -9.35
C PHE A 64 -3.31 10.29 -10.08
N PHE A 65 -2.10 10.35 -9.55
CA PHE A 65 -0.94 10.95 -10.22
C PHE A 65 0.30 10.05 -10.03
N THR A 66 1.27 10.14 -10.94
CA THR A 66 2.54 9.41 -10.83
C THR A 66 3.53 10.27 -10.04
N PRO A 67 3.94 9.90 -8.82
CA PRO A 67 4.94 10.65 -8.07
C PRO A 67 6.27 10.70 -8.81
N THR A 68 7.00 11.80 -8.68
CA THR A 68 8.39 11.87 -9.15
C THR A 68 9.32 11.21 -8.15
N PHE A 69 10.48 10.75 -8.62
CA PHE A 69 11.53 10.20 -7.76
C PHE A 69 11.92 11.17 -6.63
N GLU A 70 12.10 12.46 -6.97
CA GLU A 70 12.50 13.49 -6.01
C GLU A 70 11.46 13.68 -4.90
N ILE A 71 10.16 13.68 -5.24
CA ILE A 71 9.08 13.77 -4.26
C ILE A 71 9.14 12.55 -3.33
N VAL A 72 9.28 11.35 -3.89
CA VAL A 72 9.33 10.12 -3.10
C VAL A 72 10.53 10.10 -2.17
N GLU A 73 11.73 10.37 -2.67
CA GLU A 73 12.96 10.38 -1.86
C GLU A 73 12.87 11.37 -0.69
N LYS A 74 12.34 12.57 -0.97
CA LYS A 74 12.11 13.60 0.05
C LYS A 74 11.09 13.16 1.09
N VAL A 75 10.03 12.47 0.68
CA VAL A 75 9.00 11.96 1.60
C VAL A 75 9.56 10.82 2.45
N LEU A 76 10.21 9.82 1.85
CA LEU A 76 10.83 8.71 2.60
C LEU A 76 11.82 9.24 3.64
N GLY A 77 12.71 10.16 3.27
CA GLY A 77 13.64 10.77 4.22
C GLY A 77 12.95 11.61 5.31
N ARG A 78 11.75 12.15 5.07
CA ARG A 78 10.95 12.84 6.11
C ARG A 78 10.20 11.88 7.01
N VAL A 79 9.72 10.76 6.46
CA VAL A 79 9.09 9.69 7.22
C VAL A 79 10.07 9.10 8.22
N GLU A 80 11.33 8.95 7.83
CA GLU A 80 12.41 8.56 8.75
C GLU A 80 12.69 9.60 9.84
N ARG A 81 12.59 10.91 9.55
CA ARG A 81 13.06 11.93 10.52
C ARG A 81 12.01 12.41 11.53
N LYS A 82 10.71 12.13 11.34
CA LYS A 82 9.64 12.74 12.15
C LYS A 82 8.99 11.76 13.12
N ASN A 83 8.97 12.12 14.40
CA ASN A 83 8.02 11.56 15.38
C ASN A 83 6.62 11.98 14.94
N PHE A 84 5.89 11.10 14.26
CA PHE A 84 4.56 11.41 13.80
C PHE A 84 3.60 11.44 14.99
N LYS A 85 3.03 12.62 15.23
CA LYS A 85 1.81 12.73 16.03
C LYS A 85 0.66 12.31 15.14
N MET A 86 0.39 11.01 15.11
CA MET A 86 -0.67 10.48 14.27
C MET A 86 -2.02 11.03 14.71
N TRP A 87 -2.74 11.65 13.77
CA TRP A 87 -3.98 12.36 14.09
C TRP A 87 -5.16 11.39 14.17
N LYS A 88 -5.88 11.49 15.28
CA LYS A 88 -7.08 10.73 15.65
C LYS A 88 -8.27 10.94 14.68
N GLU A 89 -8.22 11.92 13.79
CA GLU A 89 -9.41 12.40 13.07
C GLU A 89 -9.57 11.82 11.65
N ASN A 90 -8.53 11.23 11.06
CA ASN A 90 -8.59 10.68 9.69
C ASN A 90 -9.15 9.25 9.59
N TYR A 91 -9.37 8.57 10.72
CA TYR A 91 -9.97 7.23 10.71
C TYR A 91 -11.45 7.25 10.26
N ASN A 92 -12.12 8.39 10.41
CA ASN A 92 -13.48 8.63 9.93
C ASN A 92 -13.56 8.77 8.39
N TRP A 93 -12.44 8.94 7.69
CA TRP A 93 -12.41 9.22 6.25
C TRP A 93 -12.69 7.98 5.38
N PHE A 94 -12.35 6.77 5.85
CA PHE A 94 -12.56 5.52 5.07
C PHE A 94 -13.71 4.65 5.58
N TYR A 95 -14.20 4.90 6.80
CA TYR A 95 -15.29 4.12 7.40
C TYR A 95 -16.37 5.05 7.93
N ARG A 96 -17.60 4.89 7.41
CA ARG A 96 -18.78 5.56 7.98
C ARG A 96 -18.89 5.18 9.47
N PRO A 97 -19.02 6.14 10.39
CA PRO A 97 -18.91 5.88 11.81
C PRO A 97 -20.07 4.99 12.30
N ASN A 98 -19.73 3.84 12.89
CA ASN A 98 -20.63 3.04 13.71
C ASN A 98 -20.07 2.96 15.14
N LYS A 99 -20.93 2.85 16.16
CA LYS A 99 -20.58 2.96 17.59
C LYS A 99 -19.51 1.97 18.07
N ASP A 100 -19.34 0.84 17.40
CA ASP A 100 -18.29 -0.14 17.73
C ASP A 100 -16.89 0.31 17.29
N MET A 101 -16.78 1.25 16.34
CA MET A 101 -15.51 1.79 15.83
C MET A 101 -14.79 2.66 16.87
N ASP A 102 -15.52 3.35 17.74
CA ASP A 102 -14.92 4.22 18.76
C ASP A 102 -14.02 3.45 19.75
N LYS A 103 -14.34 2.17 19.98
CA LYS A 103 -13.57 1.26 20.85
C LYS A 103 -12.33 0.71 20.11
N LEU A 104 -12.47 0.38 18.83
CA LEU A 104 -11.37 -0.05 17.94
C LEU A 104 -10.36 1.09 17.72
N ILE A 105 -10.85 2.29 17.38
CA ILE A 105 -10.05 3.50 17.20
C ILE A 105 -9.25 3.81 18.48
N LYS A 106 -9.86 3.70 19.66
CA LYS A 106 -9.14 3.92 20.93
C LYS A 106 -8.10 2.84 21.27
N ARG A 107 -8.23 1.62 20.73
CA ARG A 107 -7.23 0.55 20.89
C ARG A 107 -6.08 0.75 19.90
N GLN A 108 -6.38 0.92 18.62
CA GLN A 108 -5.40 1.20 17.57
C GLN A 108 -4.60 2.47 17.88
N LEU A 109 -5.23 3.59 18.25
CA LEU A 109 -4.49 4.81 18.65
C LEU A 109 -3.54 4.61 19.83
N ARG A 110 -3.78 3.58 20.66
CA ARG A 110 -2.95 3.24 21.81
C ARG A 110 -1.75 2.38 21.39
N GLU A 111 -1.92 1.55 20.37
CA GLU A 111 -0.88 0.72 19.74
C GLU A 111 -0.04 1.55 18.75
N GLU A 112 -0.68 2.38 17.93
CA GLU A 112 -0.08 3.32 16.97
C GLU A 112 0.79 4.40 17.64
N LYS A 113 0.46 4.83 18.86
CA LYS A 113 1.34 5.71 19.66
C LYS A 113 2.70 5.06 19.98
N LYS A 114 2.78 3.73 19.88
CA LYS A 114 3.97 2.93 20.14
C LYS A 114 4.81 2.73 18.86
N TYR A 115 4.23 2.98 17.69
CA TYR A 115 4.87 2.83 16.40
C TYR A 115 5.72 4.07 16.08
N SER A 116 7.01 3.93 16.35
CA SER A 116 8.01 4.97 16.19
C SER A 116 8.59 4.95 14.77
N ILE A 117 9.25 6.05 14.41
CA ILE A 117 10.25 6.12 13.33
C ILE A 117 11.11 4.86 13.24
N GLU A 118 11.48 4.27 14.38
CA GLU A 118 12.45 3.19 14.47
C GLU A 118 11.94 1.93 13.77
N GLU A 119 10.64 1.65 13.80
CA GLU A 119 10.07 0.51 13.07
C GLU A 119 9.99 0.75 11.57
N PHE A 120 9.71 1.99 11.15
CA PHE A 120 9.83 2.36 9.74
C PHE A 120 11.27 2.17 9.26
N GLU A 121 12.26 2.72 9.97
CA GLU A 121 13.68 2.59 9.60
C GLU A 121 14.14 1.14 9.60
N LYS A 122 13.70 0.35 10.59
CA LYS A 122 14.01 -1.08 10.71
C LYS A 122 13.47 -1.87 9.53
N ILE A 123 12.32 -1.51 8.97
CA ILE A 123 11.72 -2.21 7.83
C ILE A 123 12.26 -1.63 6.51
N ALA A 124 12.15 -0.33 6.29
CA ALA A 124 12.55 0.34 5.06
C ALA A 124 14.06 0.24 4.73
N GLY A 125 14.90 -0.13 5.70
CA GLY A 125 16.33 -0.35 5.49
C GLY A 125 16.73 -1.77 5.10
N LYS A 126 15.82 -2.74 5.04
CA LYS A 126 16.14 -4.15 4.79
C LYS A 126 16.26 -4.47 3.29
N PRO A 127 17.21 -5.34 2.88
CA PRO A 127 17.33 -5.78 1.50
C PRO A 127 16.12 -6.59 1.00
N THR A 128 15.38 -7.19 1.93
CA THR A 128 14.15 -7.96 1.66
C THR A 128 12.91 -7.09 1.52
N THR A 129 13.01 -5.79 1.82
CA THR A 129 11.84 -4.91 1.82
C THR A 129 11.56 -4.32 0.44
N ILE A 130 10.28 -4.33 0.08
CA ILE A 130 9.74 -3.62 -1.08
C ILE A 130 8.82 -2.50 -0.57
N ILE A 131 9.05 -1.29 -1.07
CA ILE A 131 8.27 -0.09 -0.76
C ILE A 131 7.40 0.23 -1.98
N GLN A 132 6.10 0.03 -1.87
CA GLN A 132 5.11 0.27 -2.92
C GLN A 132 4.45 1.64 -2.74
N ILE A 133 4.41 2.45 -3.79
CA ILE A 133 3.95 3.85 -3.69
C ILE A 133 2.96 4.21 -4.79
N PHE A 134 1.84 4.81 -4.38
CA PHE A 134 0.88 5.46 -5.28
C PHE A 134 0.60 6.91 -4.86
N GLY A 135 0.39 7.78 -5.85
CA GLY A 135 -0.02 9.16 -5.65
C GLY A 135 -1.51 9.33 -5.92
N GLY A 136 -2.23 9.95 -4.98
CA GLY A 136 -3.65 10.26 -5.12
C GLY A 136 -3.94 11.71 -4.77
N GLN A 137 -4.96 12.27 -5.39
CA GLN A 137 -5.49 13.59 -5.08
C GLN A 137 -6.98 13.48 -4.76
N MET A 138 -7.39 14.03 -3.62
CA MET A 138 -8.78 14.02 -3.16
C MET A 138 -9.09 15.37 -2.54
N GLU A 139 -10.26 15.95 -2.87
CA GLU A 139 -10.68 17.28 -2.38
C GLU A 139 -9.64 18.41 -2.61
N GLY A 140 -8.78 18.26 -3.61
CA GLY A 140 -7.73 19.23 -3.95
C GLY A 140 -6.39 19.00 -3.24
N GLU A 141 -6.34 18.12 -2.24
CA GLU A 141 -5.13 17.76 -1.51
C GLU A 141 -4.43 16.55 -2.13
N LYS A 142 -3.09 16.54 -2.09
CA LYS A 142 -2.29 15.45 -2.65
C LYS A 142 -1.68 14.57 -1.57
N TYR A 143 -1.76 13.27 -1.80
CA TYR A 143 -1.28 12.25 -0.88
C TYR A 143 -0.38 11.25 -1.56
N LEU A 144 0.55 10.70 -0.80
CA LEU A 144 1.23 9.45 -1.13
C LEU A 144 0.77 8.36 -0.18
N SER A 145 0.35 7.23 -0.72
CA SER A 145 0.30 6.00 0.06
C SER A 145 1.60 5.25 -0.13
N ILE A 146 2.20 4.85 0.98
CA ILE A 146 3.50 4.21 1.07
C ILE A 146 3.28 2.91 1.81
N GLN A 147 3.39 1.81 1.09
CA GLN A 147 3.28 0.48 1.66
C GLN A 147 4.66 -0.16 1.77
N LEU A 148 4.99 -0.65 2.97
CA LEU A 148 6.17 -1.44 3.23
C LEU A 148 5.78 -2.91 3.26
N LEU A 149 6.52 -3.73 2.54
CA LEU A 149 6.39 -5.19 2.52
C LEU A 149 7.74 -5.79 2.90
N ASP A 150 7.81 -6.47 4.04
CA ASP A 150 9.02 -7.15 4.51
C ASP A 150 9.01 -8.62 4.07
N PHE A 151 9.76 -8.96 3.01
CA PHE A 151 9.90 -10.34 2.53
C PHE A 151 11.01 -11.14 3.24
N SER A 152 11.35 -10.81 4.49
CA SER A 152 12.26 -11.64 5.31
C SER A 152 11.74 -13.08 5.46
N SER A 153 10.41 -13.23 5.47
CA SER A 153 9.71 -14.47 5.14
C SER A 153 8.83 -14.19 3.91
N ASP A 154 8.74 -15.14 2.98
CA ASP A 154 7.86 -15.02 1.81
C ASP A 154 7.15 -16.36 1.53
N PRO A 155 6.21 -16.76 2.40
CA PRO A 155 5.55 -18.07 2.30
C PRO A 155 4.69 -18.21 1.03
N TYR A 156 4.39 -17.09 0.37
CA TYR A 156 3.53 -17.04 -0.81
C TYR A 156 4.31 -16.75 -2.09
N ASN A 157 5.65 -16.61 -2.02
CA ASN A 157 6.52 -16.26 -3.14
C ASN A 157 6.05 -14.98 -3.89
N LEU A 158 5.65 -13.96 -3.12
CA LEU A 158 5.09 -12.71 -3.61
C LEU A 158 6.16 -11.65 -3.90
N GLN A 159 7.40 -11.82 -3.45
CA GLN A 159 8.45 -10.82 -3.65
C GLN A 159 8.67 -10.48 -5.14
N PRO A 160 8.74 -11.45 -6.08
CA PRO A 160 8.86 -11.12 -7.51
C PRO A 160 7.61 -10.42 -8.08
N ILE A 161 6.44 -10.69 -7.50
CA ILE A 161 5.15 -10.14 -7.92
C ILE A 161 5.01 -8.69 -7.43
N ALA A 162 5.48 -8.39 -6.22
CA ALA A 162 5.42 -7.06 -5.62
C ALA A 162 6.21 -5.99 -6.39
N LEU A 163 7.11 -6.39 -7.28
CA LEU A 163 7.82 -5.48 -8.18
C LEU A 163 6.97 -5.02 -9.38
N LYS A 164 5.90 -5.75 -9.69
CA LYS A 164 5.05 -5.54 -10.88
C LYS A 164 3.60 -5.27 -10.54
N SER A 165 3.19 -5.59 -9.33
CA SER A 165 1.80 -5.49 -8.90
C SER A 165 1.70 -5.05 -7.46
N TYR A 166 0.71 -4.19 -7.19
CA TYR A 166 0.33 -3.82 -5.84
C TYR A 166 -0.15 -5.05 -5.08
N ILE A 167 0.44 -5.31 -3.91
CA ILE A 167 0.05 -6.43 -3.07
C ILE A 167 -0.89 -5.93 -1.98
N ASP A 168 -2.10 -6.44 -1.94
CA ASP A 168 -3.02 -6.23 -0.83
C ASP A 168 -3.24 -7.57 -0.12
N GLY A 169 -3.69 -7.52 1.10
CA GLY A 169 -3.79 -8.71 1.93
C GLY A 169 -4.00 -8.27 3.36
N TRP A 170 -4.85 -9.00 4.06
CA TRP A 170 -5.36 -8.55 5.35
C TRP A 170 -5.31 -9.62 6.44
N HIS A 171 -4.78 -10.82 6.18
CA HIS A 171 -4.59 -11.81 7.24
C HIS A 171 -3.27 -12.54 7.12
N GLY A 172 -2.87 -13.17 8.23
CA GLY A 172 -1.68 -14.02 8.33
C GLY A 172 -0.40 -13.24 8.10
N TRP A 173 0.36 -13.58 7.06
CA TRP A 173 1.65 -12.92 6.76
C TRP A 173 1.53 -11.39 6.68
N PHE A 174 0.41 -10.87 6.18
CA PHE A 174 0.22 -9.43 6.00
C PHE A 174 0.08 -8.66 7.31
N GLU A 175 -0.38 -9.30 8.38
CA GLU A 175 -0.58 -8.64 9.68
C GLU A 175 0.76 -8.12 10.24
N THR A 176 1.83 -8.88 10.03
CA THR A 176 3.17 -8.59 10.56
C THR A 176 4.14 -8.05 9.53
N ASN A 177 4.00 -8.41 8.25
CA ASN A 177 4.96 -8.06 7.21
C ASN A 177 4.51 -6.93 6.28
N ARG A 178 3.29 -6.41 6.42
CA ARG A 178 2.78 -5.25 5.67
C ARG A 178 2.54 -4.08 6.60
N LYS A 179 2.94 -2.88 6.15
CA LYS A 179 2.58 -1.60 6.79
C LYS A 179 2.18 -0.62 5.70
N ILE A 180 1.19 0.24 5.97
CA ILE A 180 0.77 1.30 5.03
C ILE A 180 0.87 2.63 5.76
N ILE A 181 1.38 3.65 5.09
CA ILE A 181 1.49 5.03 5.56
C ILE A 181 0.86 5.94 4.53
N ILE A 182 -0.02 6.85 4.96
CA ILE A 182 -0.56 7.91 4.10
C ILE A 182 0.12 9.22 4.47
N TYR A 183 0.78 9.84 3.49
CA TYR A 183 1.51 11.09 3.65
C TYR A 183 0.81 12.21 2.87
N ASN A 184 0.42 13.30 3.54
CA ASN A 184 -0.09 14.50 2.88
C ASN A 184 1.10 15.34 2.37
N LEU A 185 1.15 15.56 1.05
CA LEU A 185 2.22 16.32 0.41
C LEU A 185 2.14 17.81 0.73
N ASP A 186 0.93 18.34 0.89
CA ASP A 186 0.66 19.76 1.13
C ASP A 186 0.96 20.12 2.59
N GLU A 187 0.45 19.35 3.54
CA GLU A 187 0.68 19.53 4.98
C GLU A 187 2.05 19.01 5.45
N ARG A 188 2.70 18.17 4.63
CA ARG A 188 4.02 17.57 4.90
C ARG A 188 4.06 16.73 6.18
N ASN A 189 2.99 16.00 6.44
CA ASN A 189 2.80 15.13 7.60
C ASN A 189 2.31 13.73 7.18
N VAL A 190 2.43 12.76 8.10
CA VAL A 190 1.74 11.48 7.97
C VAL A 190 0.36 11.65 8.57
N MET A 191 -0.65 11.26 7.80
CA MET A 191 -2.05 11.32 8.18
C MET A 191 -2.51 10.08 8.95
N GLY A 192 -1.85 8.94 8.73
CA GLY A 192 -2.15 7.67 9.39
C GLY A 192 -1.20 6.57 8.95
N SER A 193 -1.10 5.53 9.78
CA SER A 193 -0.50 4.25 9.44
C SER A 193 -1.46 3.12 9.75
N TRP A 194 -1.41 2.05 8.97
CA TRP A 194 -2.29 0.89 9.14
C TRP A 194 -1.47 -0.36 9.39
N GLU A 195 -1.86 -1.09 10.44
CA GLU A 195 -1.51 -2.50 10.64
C GLU A 195 -2.78 -3.31 10.57
N ILE A 196 -2.65 -4.54 10.14
CA ILE A 196 -3.78 -5.45 10.06
C ILE A 196 -3.60 -6.39 11.24
N GLU A 197 -4.59 -6.42 12.14
CA GLU A 197 -4.63 -7.34 13.28
C GLU A 197 -5.19 -8.70 12.88
#